data_AF-A0A958QTU1-F1
#
_entry.id   AF-A0A958QTU1-F1
#
_cell.length_a   1.000
_cell.length_b   1.000
_cell.length_c   1.000
_cell.angle_alpha   90.00
_cell.angle_beta   90.00
_cell.angle_gamma   90.00
#
_symmetry.space_group_name_H-M   'P 1'
#
loop_
_entity.id
_entity.type
_entity.pdbx_description
1 polymer ?
#
loop_
_entity_poly.entity_id
_entity_poly.type
_entity_poly.pdbx_seq_one_letter_code
_entity_poly.pdbx_strand_id
1 'polypeptide(L)' 'MNELYFQRASEYASVIKDNIYNALYDRPSLLDLIDSEKFESCLDMGCGPGAYIKSLQKFCKKIT' A
#
# COMPACT_ATOMS: atom_id res chain seq x y z
N MET A 1 15.17 -10.53 -10.28
CA MET A 1 14.27 -9.87 -9.31
C MET A 1 14.96 -8.61 -8.82
N ASN A 2 14.28 -7.47 -8.71
CA ASN A 2 14.94 -6.18 -8.45
C ASN A 2 15.41 -6.09 -6.99
N GLU A 3 16.67 -5.69 -6.80
CA GLU A 3 17.39 -5.66 -5.52
C GLU A 3 16.69 -4.81 -4.46
N LEU A 4 16.08 -3.69 -4.87
CA LEU A 4 15.37 -2.78 -3.98
C LEU A 4 14.17 -3.44 -3.30
N TYR A 5 13.46 -4.31 -4.03
CA TYR A 5 12.26 -4.98 -3.53
C TYR A 5 12.56 -6.27 -2.77
N PHE A 6 13.83 -6.70 -2.72
CA PHE A 6 14.22 -7.94 -2.04
C PHE A 6 15.24 -7.69 -0.94
N GLN A 7 16.45 -7.25 -1.30
CA GLN A 7 17.55 -7.07 -0.33
C GLN A 7 17.38 -5.80 0.50
N ARG A 8 16.74 -4.77 -0.07
CA ARG A 8 16.52 -3.47 0.58
C ARG A 8 15.05 -3.13 0.79
N ALA A 9 14.19 -4.16 0.88
CA ALA A 9 12.74 -3.98 0.94
C ALA A 9 12.28 -3.06 2.08
N SER A 10 12.92 -3.17 3.26
CA SER A 10 12.60 -2.33 4.42
C SER A 10 13.02 -0.86 4.24
N GLU A 11 14.20 -0.62 3.67
CA GLU A 11 14.68 0.73 3.37
C GLU A 11 13.87 1.37 2.25
N TYR A 12 13.52 0.58 1.23
CA TYR A 12 12.61 1.03 0.19
C TYR A 12 11.26 1.43 0.79
N ALA A 13 10.68 0.59 1.66
CA ALA A 13 9.41 0.87 2.33
C ALA A 13 9.44 2.19 3.13
N SER A 14 10.53 2.47 3.85
CA SER A 14 10.64 3.70 4.65
C SER A 14 10.71 4.94 3.76
N VAL A 15 11.46 4.88 2.65
CA VAL A 15 11.56 5.98 1.70
C VAL A 15 10.24 6.23 0.99
N ILE A 16 9.54 5.18 0.55
CA ILE A 16 8.29 5.35 -0.21
C ILE A 16 7.10 5.73 0.66
N LYS A 17 7.16 5.50 1.97
CA LYS A 17 6.02 5.75 2.86
C LYS A 17 5.66 7.23 2.96
N ASP A 18 6.68 8.07 3.14
CA ASP A 18 6.53 9.49 3.48
C ASP A 18 7.08 10.43 2.40
N ASN A 19 7.50 9.92 1.23
CA ASN A 19 7.86 10.80 0.12
C ASN A 19 6.64 11.61 -0.36
N ILE A 20 6.90 12.80 -0.92
CA ILE A 20 5.86 13.75 -1.31
C ILE A 20 4.85 13.13 -2.28
N TYR A 21 5.32 12.36 -3.26
CA TYR A 21 4.47 11.76 -4.28
C TYR A 21 3.47 10.77 -3.66
N ASN A 22 3.94 9.81 -2.87
CA ASN A 22 3.10 8.77 -2.29
C ASN A 22 2.24 9.28 -1.13
N ALA A 23 2.76 10.23 -0.35
CA ALA A 23 2.03 10.79 0.78
C ALA A 23 0.88 11.69 0.32
N LEU A 24 1.06 12.48 -0.74
CA LEU A 24 0.11 13.52 -1.13
C LEU A 24 -0.68 13.21 -2.41
N TYR A 25 -0.20 12.29 -3.26
CA TYR A 25 -0.82 12.02 -4.55
C TYR A 25 -1.24 10.56 -4.68
N ASP A 26 -0.29 9.62 -4.70
CA ASP A 26 -0.58 8.21 -5.04
C ASP A 26 -1.53 7.55 -4.04
N ARG A 27 -1.16 7.53 -2.75
CA ARG A 27 -1.96 6.87 -1.72
C ARG A 27 -3.32 7.56 -1.52
N PRO A 28 -3.43 8.89 -1.38
CA PRO A 28 -4.74 9.52 -1.27
C PRO A 28 -5.65 9.23 -2.46
N SER A 29 -5.13 9.39 -3.69
CA SER A 29 -5.93 9.16 -4.91
C SER A 29 -6.40 7.71 -5.01
N LEU A 30 -5.54 6.75 -4.67
CA LEU A 30 -5.93 5.33 -4.62
C LEU A 30 -7.06 5.09 -3.62
N LEU A 31 -6.94 5.62 -2.40
CA LEU A 31 -7.92 5.39 -1.35
C LEU A 31 -9.25 6.09 -1.64
N ASP A 32 -9.23 7.24 -2.32
CA ASP A 32 -10.43 7.98 -2.74
C ASP A 32 -11.25 7.21 -3.80
N LEU A 33 -10.64 6.28 -4.54
CA LEU A 33 -11.37 5.40 -5.45
C LEU A 33 -12.17 4.31 -4.73
N ILE A 34 -11.92 4.08 -3.44
CA ILE A 34 -12.59 3.03 -2.66
C ILE A 34 -13.87 3.60 -2.06
N ASP A 35 -14.97 3.53 -2.83
CA ASP A 35 -16.28 4.12 -2.50
C ASP A 35 -17.19 3.23 -1.62
N SER A 36 -16.65 2.19 -0.97
CA SER A 36 -17.48 1.17 -0.30
C SER A 36 -17.19 1.00 1.19
N GLU A 37 -18.25 0.73 1.95
CA GLU A 37 -18.16 0.22 3.32
C GLU A 37 -17.55 -1.19 3.32
N LYS A 38 -16.50 -1.37 4.14
CA LYS A 38 -15.62 -2.55 4.28
C LYS A 38 -15.93 -3.81 3.45
N PHE A 39 -15.07 -4.10 2.47
CA PHE A 39 -15.00 -5.38 1.77
C PHE A 39 -14.66 -6.55 2.71
N GLU A 40 -15.18 -7.74 2.41
CA GLU A 40 -14.88 -8.97 3.15
C GLU A 40 -13.42 -9.41 2.94
N SER A 41 -12.92 -9.33 1.71
CA SER A 41 -11.54 -9.65 1.37
C SER A 41 -11.00 -8.78 0.24
N CYS A 42 -9.74 -8.39 0.35
CA CYS A 42 -8.99 -7.65 -0.67
C CYS A 42 -7.70 -8.39 -1.02
N LEU A 43 -7.28 -8.28 -2.28
CA LEU A 43 -6.01 -8.77 -2.77
C LEU A 43 -5.10 -7.56 -3.03
N ASP A 44 -3.96 -7.49 -2.33
CA ASP A 44 -2.95 -6.44 -2.53
C ASP A 44 -1.92 -6.91 -3.57
N MET A 45 -2.28 -6.76 -4.85
CA MET A 45 -1.40 -7.15 -5.95
C MET A 45 -0.25 -6.16 -6.14
N GLY A 46 0.98 -6.68 -6.23
CA GLY A 46 2.15 -5.83 -6.36
C GLY A 46 2.49 -5.09 -5.06
N CYS A 47 2.15 -5.67 -3.92
CA CYS A 47 2.28 -5.06 -2.59
C CYS A 47 3.71 -4.63 -2.22
N GLY A 48 4.74 -5.12 -2.92
CA GLY A 48 6.13 -4.84 -2.62
C GLY A 48 6.43 -5.19 -1.15
N PRO A 49 6.96 -4.25 -0.33
CA PRO A 49 7.16 -4.47 1.09
C PRO A 49 5.89 -4.30 1.96
N GLY A 50 4.71 -4.11 1.36
CA GLY A 50 3.43 -3.98 2.07
C GLY A 50 3.14 -2.59 2.62
N ALA A 51 3.65 -1.53 1.99
CA ALA A 51 3.54 -0.15 2.50
C ALA A 51 2.09 0.37 2.63
N TYR A 52 1.13 -0.25 1.93
CA TYR A 52 -0.25 0.22 1.83
C TYR A 52 -1.22 -0.59 2.70
N ILE A 53 -0.77 -1.72 3.27
CA ILE A 53 -1.58 -2.65 4.07
C ILE A 53 -2.36 -1.93 5.18
N LYS A 54 -1.69 -1.08 5.96
CA LYS A 54 -2.33 -0.34 7.06
C LYS A 54 -3.44 0.60 6.58
N SER A 55 -3.29 1.19 5.41
CA SER A 55 -4.30 2.06 4.82
C SER A 55 -5.51 1.25 4.33
N LEU A 56 -5.25 0.11 3.68
CA LEU A 56 -6.27 -0.79 3.14
C LEU A 56 -7.07 -1.52 4.22
N GLN A 57 -6.51 -1.73 5.42
CA GLN A 57 -7.23 -2.33 6.56
C GLN A 57 -8.48 -1.54 7.00
N LYS A 58 -8.58 -0.26 6.62
CA LYS A 58 -9.79 0.54 6.84
C LYS A 58 -10.96 0.06 5.99
N PHE A 59 -10.65 -0.49 4.82
CA PHE A 59 -11.61 -0.86 3.77
C PHE A 59 -11.78 -2.36 3.59
N CYS A 60 -10.94 -3.18 4.22
CA CYS A 60 -10.91 -4.63 3.99
C CYS A 60 -10.87 -5.37 5.33
N LYS A 61 -11.74 -6.37 5.55
CA LYS A 61 -11.67 -7.23 6.74
C LYS A 61 -10.51 -8.20 6.68
N LYS A 62 -10.20 -8.72 5.50
CA LYS A 62 -9.04 -9.56 5.22
C LYS A 62 -8.27 -9.00 4.03
N ILE A 63 -6.95 -9.02 4.10
CA ILE A 63 -6.05 -8.67 2.99
C ILE A 63 -5.18 -9.89 2.72
N THR A 64 -5.01 -10.23 1.45
CA THR A 64 -4.13 -11.32 0.97
C THR A 64 -3.16 -10.76 -0.05
#